data_AF-A0A7Y1U4X1-F1
#
_entry.id   AF-A0A7Y1U4X1-F1
#
_cell.length_a   1.000
_cell.length_b   1.000
_cell.length_c   1.000
_cell.angle_alpha   90.00
_cell.angle_beta   90.00
_cell.angle_gamma   90.00
#
_symmetry.space_group_name_H-M   'P 1'
#
loop_
_entity.id
_entity.type
_entity.pdbx_description
1 polymer ?
#
loop_
_entity_poly.entity_id
_entity_poly.type
_entity_poly.pdbx_seq_one_letter_code
_entity_poly.pdbx_strand_id
1 'polypeptide(L)'
;MRTLVLVLALMALPFISSAQKGEVPSVMLKDLKGATINSSEFDNDGKPYIINFWATWCSPCKRELNNIAEVYEDWVDETGVKLIAVSIDDTRTSRNVKPYVNASAWEYEIFLDENGDFRGAMNVAAPPYTFLVDGDGKIVYEHIGYNPGDEEELYEKILELVK
;
A
#
# COMPACT_ATOMS: atom_id res chain seq x y z
N MET A 1 -46.52 17.89 47.16
CA MET A 1 -45.34 17.05 47.44
C MET A 1 -45.46 15.79 46.59
N ARG A 2 -44.35 15.35 45.98
CA ARG A 2 -44.18 14.20 45.05
C ARG A 2 -44.25 14.51 43.55
N THR A 3 -43.13 15.05 43.08
CA THR A 3 -42.48 14.88 41.77
C THR A 3 -42.52 13.43 41.28
N LEU A 4 -42.66 13.18 39.97
CA LEU A 4 -42.20 11.95 39.29
C LEU A 4 -42.02 12.25 37.77
N VAL A 5 -40.87 12.82 37.39
CA VAL A 5 -39.77 12.18 36.63
C VAL A 5 -40.17 11.63 35.25
N LEU A 6 -39.96 12.46 34.22
CA LEU A 6 -39.88 12.06 32.82
C LEU A 6 -38.55 11.30 32.60
N VAL A 7 -38.64 10.01 32.25
CA VAL A 7 -37.48 9.23 31.82
C VAL A 7 -37.28 9.46 30.33
N LEU A 8 -36.33 10.33 29.98
CA LEU A 8 -35.86 10.51 28.61
C LEU A 8 -34.98 9.30 28.27
N ALA A 9 -35.50 8.36 27.48
CA ALA A 9 -34.72 7.24 26.97
C ALA A 9 -33.75 7.77 25.89
N LEU A 10 -32.49 7.95 26.28
CA LEU A 10 -31.39 8.23 25.34
C LEU A 10 -31.14 6.95 24.54
N MET A 11 -31.74 6.83 23.35
CA MET A 11 -31.37 5.79 22.39
C MET A 11 -29.95 6.08 21.89
N ALA A 12 -28.97 5.33 22.38
CA ALA A 12 -27.66 5.27 21.76
C ALA A 12 -27.79 4.57 20.41
N LEU A 13 -27.72 5.33 19.32
CA LEU A 13 -27.58 4.76 17.98
C LEU A 13 -26.25 4.01 17.91
N PRO A 14 -26.23 2.73 17.49
CA PRO A 14 -24.97 2.05 17.25
C PRO A 14 -24.27 2.77 16.09
N PHE A 15 -23.04 3.21 16.31
CA PHE A 15 -22.13 3.56 15.23
C PHE A 15 -21.92 2.30 14.40
N ILE A 16 -22.60 2.23 13.26
CA ILE A 16 -22.32 1.22 12.25
C ILE A 16 -20.99 1.65 11.64
N SER A 17 -19.90 1.02 12.09
CA SER A 17 -18.61 1.13 11.42
C SER A 17 -18.77 0.40 10.08
N SER A 18 -19.06 1.14 9.03
CA SER A 18 -18.95 0.64 7.68
C SER A 18 -17.48 0.25 7.47
N ALA A 19 -17.19 -1.04 7.36
CA ALA A 19 -15.94 -1.48 6.76
C ALA A 19 -15.97 -0.99 5.31
N GLN A 20 -15.26 0.10 5.03
CA GLN A 20 -15.23 0.70 3.71
C GLN A 20 -14.44 -0.23 2.80
N LYS A 21 -15.18 -1.02 2.02
CA LYS A 21 -14.61 -1.88 0.98
C LYS A 21 -13.87 -0.96 0.00
N GLY A 22 -12.54 -1.07 -0.04
CA GLY A 22 -11.67 -0.25 -0.90
C GLY A 22 -10.65 0.62 -0.17
N GLU A 23 -10.56 0.56 1.16
CA GLU A 23 -9.48 1.21 1.92
C GLU A 23 -8.35 0.24 2.27
N VAL A 24 -7.15 0.79 2.50
CA VAL A 24 -5.98 0.03 2.97
C VAL A 24 -6.25 -0.47 4.40
N PRO A 25 -6.18 -1.80 4.66
CA PRO A 25 -6.45 -2.36 5.97
C PRO A 25 -5.38 -1.94 6.98
N SER A 26 -5.75 -1.93 8.26
CA SER A 26 -4.84 -1.62 9.37
C SER A 26 -4.02 -2.84 9.77
N VAL A 27 -2.73 -2.84 9.42
CA VAL A 27 -1.77 -3.92 9.73
C VAL A 27 -0.43 -3.29 10.13
N MET A 28 0.23 -3.87 11.14
CA MET A 28 1.54 -3.40 11.56
C MET A 28 2.63 -3.98 10.64
N LEU A 29 3.41 -3.09 10.04
CA LEU A 29 4.54 -3.43 9.16
C LEU A 29 5.83 -2.86 9.72
N LYS A 30 6.97 -3.42 9.31
CA LYS A 30 8.30 -2.89 9.66
C LYS A 30 9.01 -2.33 8.45
N ASP A 31 9.72 -1.23 8.62
CA ASP A 31 10.64 -0.72 7.61
C ASP A 31 12.02 -1.44 7.67
N LEU A 32 12.94 -1.07 6.78
CA LEU A 32 14.30 -1.63 6.73
C LEU A 32 15.23 -1.22 7.90
N LYS A 33 14.76 -0.32 8.78
CA LYS A 33 15.43 0.10 10.01
C LYS A 33 14.83 -0.58 11.25
N GLY A 34 13.73 -1.33 11.07
CA GLY A 34 12.98 -1.99 12.14
C GLY A 34 11.97 -1.08 12.83
N ALA A 35 11.76 0.15 12.35
CA ALA A 35 10.66 0.99 12.81
C ALA A 35 9.33 0.38 12.35
N THR A 36 8.31 0.48 13.20
CA THR A 36 6.99 -0.09 12.91
C THR A 36 6.03 1.03 12.51
N ILE A 37 5.23 0.79 11.48
CA ILE A 37 4.15 1.66 11.02
C ILE A 37 2.85 0.86 10.92
N ASN A 38 1.70 1.50 11.08
CA ASN A 38 0.42 0.91 10.73
C ASN A 38 0.09 1.26 9.27
N SER A 39 -0.25 0.28 8.43
CA SER A 39 -0.58 0.53 7.01
C SER A 39 -1.80 1.42 6.80
N SER A 40 -2.67 1.61 7.80
CA SER A 40 -3.73 2.62 7.74
C SER A 40 -3.21 4.06 7.83
N GLU A 41 -1.93 4.24 8.18
CA GLU A 41 -1.22 5.53 8.19
C GLU A 41 -0.45 5.76 6.88
N PHE A 42 -0.59 4.88 5.88
CA PHE A 42 -0.05 5.16 4.56
C PHE A 42 -0.78 6.35 3.94
N ASP A 43 -0.04 7.42 3.72
CA ASP A 43 -0.50 8.62 3.04
C ASP A 43 0.58 9.14 2.10
N ASN A 44 0.18 10.07 1.24
CA ASN A 44 1.08 10.84 0.39
C ASN A 44 0.60 12.29 0.27
N ASP A 45 0.24 12.91 1.40
CA ASP A 45 -0.23 14.31 1.46
C ASP A 45 -1.39 14.64 0.48
N GLY A 46 -2.33 13.71 0.30
CA GLY A 46 -3.47 13.87 -0.62
C GLY A 46 -3.14 13.61 -2.10
N LYS A 47 -1.93 13.14 -2.42
CA LYS A 47 -1.52 12.69 -3.76
C LYS A 47 -1.68 11.18 -3.89
N PRO A 48 -1.75 10.63 -5.11
CA PRO A 48 -1.84 9.19 -5.28
C PRO A 48 -0.59 8.46 -4.77
N TYR A 49 -0.72 7.20 -4.41
CA TYR A 49 0.40 6.34 -4.07
C TYR A 49 0.16 4.89 -4.51
N ILE A 50 1.25 4.18 -4.75
CA ILE A 50 1.27 2.79 -5.20
C ILE A 50 1.63 1.89 -4.02
N ILE A 51 0.93 0.76 -3.87
CA ILE A 51 1.35 -0.35 -3.02
C ILE A 51 1.69 -1.53 -3.93
N ASN A 52 2.97 -1.90 -4.01
CA ASN A 52 3.42 -3.06 -4.78
C ASN A 52 3.87 -4.18 -3.84
N PHE A 53 3.27 -5.36 -3.98
CA PHE A 53 3.68 -6.56 -3.26
C PHE A 53 4.72 -7.32 -4.08
N TRP A 54 5.90 -7.53 -3.49
CA TRP A 54 7.03 -8.17 -4.15
C TRP A 54 7.77 -9.15 -3.23
N ALA A 55 8.76 -9.85 -3.77
CA ALA A 55 9.68 -10.65 -2.97
C ALA A 55 11.05 -10.79 -3.64
N THR A 56 12.10 -11.03 -2.86
CA THR A 56 13.48 -11.17 -3.35
C THR A 56 13.66 -12.33 -4.33
N TRP A 57 12.85 -13.38 -4.17
CA TRP A 57 12.80 -14.57 -5.03
C TRP A 57 11.88 -14.40 -6.25
N CYS A 58 11.11 -13.32 -6.33
CA CYS A 58 10.19 -13.07 -7.44
C CYS A 58 10.89 -12.30 -8.58
N SER A 59 11.29 -13.02 -9.63
CA SER A 59 11.90 -12.40 -10.82
C SER A 59 11.01 -11.37 -11.54
N PRO A 60 9.71 -11.61 -11.82
CA PRO A 60 8.87 -10.61 -12.47
C PRO A 60 8.69 -9.34 -11.62
N CYS A 61 8.52 -9.47 -10.30
CA CYS A 61 8.41 -8.31 -9.40
C CYS A 61 9.65 -7.42 -9.44
N LYS A 62 10.84 -8.05 -9.42
CA LYS A 62 12.11 -7.32 -9.53
C LYS A 62 12.22 -6.61 -10.88
N ARG A 63 11.69 -7.19 -11.96
CA ARG A 63 11.69 -6.56 -13.28
C ARG A 63 10.79 -5.33 -13.30
N GLU A 64 9.55 -5.47 -12.81
CA GLU A 64 8.59 -4.36 -12.67
C GLU A 64 9.19 -3.19 -11.90
N LEU A 65 9.65 -3.44 -10.66
CA LEU A 65 10.16 -2.39 -9.79
C LEU A 65 11.48 -1.76 -10.28
N ASN A 66 12.32 -2.50 -11.02
CA ASN A 66 13.50 -1.91 -11.66
C ASN A 66 13.13 -1.08 -12.90
N ASN A 67 12.16 -1.52 -13.70
CA ASN A 67 11.68 -0.74 -14.84
C ASN A 67 11.02 0.58 -14.39
N ILE A 68 10.19 0.52 -13.34
CA ILE A 68 9.63 1.74 -12.73
C ILE A 68 10.76 2.64 -12.20
N ALA A 69 11.84 2.08 -11.66
CA ALA A 69 12.93 2.88 -11.07
C ALA A 69 13.65 3.75 -12.13
N GLU A 70 13.64 3.34 -13.39
CA GLU A 70 14.23 4.11 -14.50
C GLU A 70 13.43 5.39 -14.82
N VAL A 71 12.15 5.46 -14.45
CA VAL A 71 11.23 6.57 -14.76
C VAL A 71 10.58 7.19 -13.52
N TYR A 72 10.91 6.69 -12.32
CA TYR A 72 10.22 7.06 -11.09
C TYR A 72 10.40 8.53 -10.72
N GLU A 73 11.58 9.11 -10.96
CA GLU A 73 11.84 10.54 -10.70
C GLU A 73 10.88 11.42 -11.51
N ASP A 74 10.71 11.13 -12.80
CA ASP A 74 9.76 11.85 -13.67
C ASP A 74 8.31 11.68 -13.18
N TRP A 75 7.92 10.47 -12.73
CA TRP A 75 6.59 10.23 -12.18
C TRP A 75 6.34 11.07 -10.92
N VAL A 76 7.33 11.14 -10.03
CA VAL A 76 7.26 11.96 -8.80
C VAL A 76 7.16 13.44 -9.16
N ASP A 77 7.94 13.92 -10.13
CA ASP A 77 7.92 15.33 -10.52
C ASP A 77 6.60 15.74 -11.19
N GLU A 78 6.06 14.89 -12.07
CA GLU A 78 4.82 15.19 -12.81
C GLU A 78 3.55 15.01 -11.98
N THR A 79 3.53 14.02 -11.08
CA THR A 79 2.29 13.60 -10.40
C THR A 79 2.39 13.67 -8.87
N GLY A 80 3.61 13.72 -8.33
CA GLY A 80 3.89 13.58 -6.92
C GLY A 80 3.52 12.22 -6.35
N VAL A 81 3.37 11.19 -7.19
CA VAL A 81 3.10 9.82 -6.76
C VAL A 81 4.22 9.29 -5.87
N LYS A 82 3.86 8.47 -4.90
CA LYS A 82 4.80 7.74 -4.05
C LYS A 82 4.64 6.23 -4.26
N LEU A 83 5.74 5.49 -4.35
CA LEU A 83 5.72 4.03 -4.39
C LEU A 83 6.11 3.43 -3.05
N ILE A 84 5.23 2.58 -2.52
CA ILE A 84 5.42 1.76 -1.33
C ILE A 84 5.59 0.30 -1.78
N ALA A 85 6.79 -0.24 -1.66
CA ALA A 85 7.09 -1.63 -2.03
C ALA A 85 7.10 -2.52 -0.77
N VAL A 86 6.09 -3.38 -0.64
CA VAL A 86 5.93 -4.30 0.49
C VAL A 86 6.48 -5.68 0.12
N SER A 87 7.56 -6.07 0.79
CA SER A 87 8.13 -7.40 0.65
C SER A 87 7.32 -8.42 1.43
N ILE A 88 6.92 -9.51 0.77
CA ILE A 88 6.28 -10.68 1.39
C ILE A 88 7.29 -11.76 1.78
N ASP A 89 8.58 -11.44 1.82
CA ASP A 89 9.62 -12.34 2.31
C ASP A 89 9.37 -12.66 3.80
N ASP A 90 9.38 -13.95 4.14
CA ASP A 90 9.22 -14.39 5.53
C ASP A 90 10.45 -14.03 6.37
N THR A 91 10.37 -14.23 7.69
CA THR A 91 11.49 -13.98 8.63
C THR A 91 12.80 -14.71 8.26
N ARG A 92 12.74 -15.76 7.44
CA ARG A 92 13.91 -16.52 6.98
C ARG A 92 14.52 -15.92 5.71
N THR A 93 13.80 -15.14 4.91
CA THR A 93 14.32 -14.52 3.68
C THR A 93 14.37 -13.00 3.71
N SER A 94 13.68 -12.33 4.64
CA SER A 94 13.58 -10.87 4.76
C SER A 94 14.94 -10.17 4.88
N ARG A 95 15.96 -10.83 5.44
CA ARG A 95 17.34 -10.31 5.49
C ARG A 95 17.95 -9.99 4.11
N ASN A 96 17.41 -10.58 3.03
CA ASN A 96 17.89 -10.36 1.66
C ASN A 96 17.28 -9.10 1.03
N VAL A 97 16.22 -8.53 1.62
CA VAL A 97 15.49 -7.37 1.07
C VAL A 97 16.38 -6.13 1.04
N LYS A 98 16.95 -5.75 2.20
CA LYS A 98 17.78 -4.54 2.31
C LYS A 98 19.00 -4.55 1.36
N PRO A 99 19.79 -5.64 1.25
CA PRO A 99 20.87 -5.72 0.26
C PRO A 99 20.38 -5.54 -1.18
N TYR A 100 19.23 -6.11 -1.54
CA TYR A 100 18.67 -5.99 -2.87
C TYR A 100 18.24 -4.55 -3.19
N VAL A 101 17.44 -3.95 -2.31
CA VAL A 101 16.98 -2.55 -2.42
C VAL A 101 18.16 -1.60 -2.59
N ASN A 102 19.20 -1.76 -1.75
CA ASN A 102 20.40 -0.93 -1.83
C ASN A 102 21.16 -1.11 -3.15
N ALA A 103 21.23 -2.34 -3.67
CA ALA A 103 21.92 -2.64 -4.93
C ALA A 103 21.14 -2.13 -6.16
N SER A 104 19.82 -2.16 -6.09
CA SER A 104 18.94 -1.61 -7.13
C SER A 104 18.77 -0.08 -7.03
N ALA A 105 19.31 0.55 -5.99
CA ALA A 105 19.17 1.99 -5.73
C ALA A 105 17.72 2.48 -5.76
N TRP A 106 16.78 1.66 -5.26
CA TRP A 106 15.38 2.06 -5.20
C TRP A 106 15.16 3.20 -4.22
N GLU A 107 14.42 4.21 -4.67
CA GLU A 107 14.01 5.38 -3.87
C GLU A 107 12.62 5.22 -3.24
N TYR A 108 12.07 3.99 -3.31
CA TYR A 108 10.76 3.65 -2.78
C TYR A 108 10.76 3.56 -1.25
N GLU A 109 9.59 3.74 -0.65
CA GLU A 109 9.36 3.33 0.73
C GLU A 109 9.26 1.79 0.78
N ILE A 110 10.06 1.16 1.63
CA ILE A 110 10.13 -0.30 1.72
C ILE A 110 9.62 -0.78 3.08
N PHE A 111 8.65 -1.70 3.05
CA PHE A 111 8.15 -2.38 4.24
C PHE A 111 8.23 -3.90 4.11
N LEU A 112 8.24 -4.58 5.25
CA LEU A 112 8.34 -6.03 5.39
C LEU A 112 7.05 -6.58 5.99
N ASP A 113 6.37 -7.47 5.26
CA ASP A 113 5.23 -8.26 5.71
C ASP A 113 5.68 -9.69 6.04
N GLU A 114 6.58 -9.83 7.02
CA GLU A 114 7.22 -11.11 7.35
C GLU A 114 6.25 -12.20 7.82
N ASN A 115 5.08 -11.79 8.34
CA ASN A 115 4.02 -12.68 8.80
C ASN A 115 2.99 -12.99 7.71
N GLY A 116 2.94 -12.21 6.63
CA GLY A 116 1.92 -12.33 5.60
C GLY A 116 0.54 -11.79 6.01
N ASP A 117 0.48 -11.00 7.07
CA ASP A 117 -0.79 -10.46 7.59
C ASP A 117 -1.33 -9.39 6.63
N PHE A 118 -0.44 -8.54 6.08
CA PHE A 118 -0.88 -7.45 5.19
C PHE A 118 -1.28 -7.95 3.82
N ARG A 119 -0.49 -8.85 3.21
CA ARG A 119 -0.88 -9.52 1.96
C ARG A 119 -2.17 -10.32 2.14
N GLY A 120 -2.39 -10.92 3.31
CA GLY A 120 -3.62 -11.63 3.65
C GLY A 120 -4.83 -10.69 3.71
N ALA A 121 -4.68 -9.55 4.39
CA ALA A 121 -5.73 -8.53 4.51
C ALA A 121 -6.05 -7.86 3.17
N MET A 122 -5.06 -7.70 2.30
CA MET A 122 -5.20 -7.17 0.93
C MET A 122 -5.62 -8.25 -0.09
N ASN A 123 -5.84 -9.50 0.33
CA ASN A 123 -6.22 -10.62 -0.54
C ASN A 123 -5.22 -10.90 -1.69
N VAL A 124 -3.92 -10.72 -1.42
CA VAL A 124 -2.81 -10.93 -2.36
C VAL A 124 -2.35 -12.39 -2.31
N ALA A 125 -2.75 -13.15 -3.33
CA ALA A 125 -2.40 -14.57 -3.44
C ALA A 125 -0.94 -14.81 -3.85
N ALA A 126 -0.42 -14.02 -4.79
CA ALA A 126 0.94 -14.13 -5.31
C ALA A 126 1.45 -12.77 -5.81
N PRO A 127 2.77 -12.51 -5.72
CA PRO A 127 3.37 -11.32 -6.30
C PRO A 127 3.83 -11.56 -7.76
N PRO A 128 4.01 -10.51 -8.59
CA PRO A 128 3.75 -9.12 -8.24
C PRO A 128 2.25 -8.82 -8.20
N TYR A 129 1.88 -7.91 -7.31
CA TYR A 129 0.52 -7.39 -7.20
C TYR A 129 0.60 -5.91 -6.87
N THR A 130 0.11 -5.07 -7.78
CA THR A 130 0.17 -3.61 -7.68
C THR A 130 -1.21 -3.05 -7.41
N PHE A 131 -1.32 -2.17 -6.43
CA PHE A 131 -2.51 -1.36 -6.15
C PHE A 131 -2.15 0.11 -6.34
N LEU A 132 -3.05 0.86 -6.96
CA LEU A 132 -3.01 2.32 -7.00
C LEU A 132 -4.08 2.86 -6.06
N VAL A 133 -3.66 3.74 -5.16
CA VAL A 133 -4.49 4.39 -4.15
C VAL A 133 -4.57 5.88 -4.47
N ASP A 134 -5.77 6.45 -4.44
CA ASP A 134 -5.99 7.88 -4.64
C ASP A 134 -5.61 8.72 -3.40
N GLY A 135 -5.68 10.04 -3.54
CA GLY A 135 -5.38 10.98 -2.46
C GLY A 135 -6.29 10.89 -1.23
N ASP A 136 -7.46 10.26 -1.36
CA ASP A 136 -8.40 10.03 -0.27
C ASP A 136 -8.15 8.68 0.44
N GLY A 137 -7.14 7.91 0.01
CA GLY A 137 -6.82 6.59 0.56
C GLY A 137 -7.66 5.45 0.01
N LYS A 138 -8.34 5.63 -1.13
CA LYS A 138 -9.15 4.58 -1.76
C LYS A 138 -8.37 3.89 -2.87
N ILE A 139 -8.45 2.56 -2.90
CA ILE A 139 -7.91 1.73 -3.96
C ILE A 139 -8.78 1.93 -5.20
N VAL A 140 -8.18 2.47 -6.26
CA VAL A 140 -8.87 2.82 -7.52
C VAL A 140 -8.45 1.95 -8.69
N TYR A 141 -7.31 1.26 -8.59
CA TYR A 141 -6.83 0.32 -9.59
C TYR A 141 -6.00 -0.79 -8.94
N GLU A 142 -6.05 -1.98 -9.55
CA GLU A 142 -5.32 -3.17 -9.11
C GLU A 142 -4.82 -3.95 -10.34
N HIS A 143 -3.60 -4.49 -10.26
CA HIS A 143 -2.96 -5.26 -11.34
C HIS A 143 -2.20 -6.46 -10.79
N ILE A 144 -2.34 -7.61 -11.46
CA ILE A 144 -1.73 -8.88 -11.03
C ILE A 144 -0.76 -9.36 -12.10
N GLY A 145 0.46 -9.68 -11.67
CA GLY A 145 1.51 -10.08 -12.59
C GLY A 145 2.21 -8.87 -13.20
N TYR A 146 3.12 -9.14 -14.12
CA TYR A 146 3.88 -8.11 -14.79
C TYR A 146 4.35 -8.58 -16.16
N ASN A 147 4.11 -7.75 -17.17
CA ASN A 147 4.74 -7.79 -18.48
C ASN A 147 5.40 -6.43 -18.76
N PRO A 148 6.50 -6.40 -19.53
CA PRO A 148 7.10 -5.14 -19.96
C PRO A 148 6.08 -4.25 -20.67
N GLY A 149 5.97 -3.00 -20.23
CA GLY A 149 4.98 -2.03 -20.70
C GLY A 149 3.81 -1.84 -19.72
N ASP A 150 3.60 -2.74 -18.76
CA ASP A 150 2.57 -2.57 -17.73
C ASP A 150 2.85 -1.33 -16.86
N GLU A 151 4.12 -0.90 -16.75
CA GLU A 151 4.50 0.35 -16.11
C GLU A 151 3.92 1.60 -16.80
N GLU A 152 3.72 1.55 -18.12
CA GLU A 152 3.11 2.65 -18.88
C GLU A 152 1.60 2.75 -18.59
N GLU A 153 0.90 1.61 -18.52
CA GLU A 153 -0.52 1.56 -18.13
C GLU A 153 -0.71 2.09 -16.70
N LEU A 154 0.16 1.68 -15.77
CA LEU A 154 0.13 2.17 -14.40
C LEU A 154 0.32 3.70 -14.38
N TYR A 155 1.24 4.23 -15.19
CA TYR A 155 1.45 5.67 -15.28
C TYR A 155 0.24 6.42 -15.82
N GLU A 156 -0.42 5.90 -16.86
CA GLU A 156 -1.67 6.48 -17.38
C GLU A 156 -2.75 6.54 -16.29
N LYS A 157 -2.85 5.51 -15.44
CA LYS A 157 -3.77 5.48 -14.30
C LYS A 157 -3.43 6.52 -13.25
N ILE A 158 -2.15 6.75 -12.97
CA ILE A 158 -1.73 7.83 -12.06
C ILE A 158 -2.11 9.19 -12.64
N LEU A 159 -1.88 9.41 -13.94
CA LEU A 159 -2.23 10.66 -14.63
C LEU A 159 -3.74 10.96 -14.61
N GLU A 160 -4.60 9.94 -14.56
CA GLU A 160 -6.04 10.13 -14.39
C GLU A 160 -6.42 10.72 -13.02
N LEU A 161 -5.57 10.60 -12.00
CA LEU A 161 -5.84 11.05 -10.63
C LEU A 161 -5.34 12.47 -10.33
N VAL A 162 -4.42 13.00 -11.15
CA VAL A 162 -3.79 14.32 -10.92
C VAL A 162 -4.23 15.41 -11.90
N LYS A 163 -5.07 15.07 -12.88
CA LYS A 163 -5.69 16.00 -13.83
C LYS A 163 -6.92 16.68 -13.24
#